data_AF-A0A2G2ZCS4-F1
#
_entry.id   AF-A0A2G2ZCS4-F1
#
_cell.length_a   1.000
_cell.length_b   1.000
_cell.length_c   1.000
_cell.angle_alpha   90.00
_cell.angle_beta   90.00
_cell.angle_gamma   90.00
#
_symmetry.space_group_name_H-M   'P 1'
#
loop_
_entity.id
_entity.type
_entity.pdbx_description
1 polymer ?
#
loop_
_entity_poly.entity_id
_entity_poly.type
_entity_poly.pdbx_seq_one_letter_code
_entity_poly.pdbx_strand_id
1 'polypeptide(L)'
;MKADEDVRMISAETPVLFAKACEMFIQELTLRSWIHSEENKRRTLQKNDIAAAISRTDTFDFLVDIGCWAWASAGWCAVLLPSVGPAASGWGNAW
;
A
#
# COMPACT_ATOMS: atom_id res chain seq x y z
N MET A 1 -15.05 -7.91 6.28
CA MET A 1 -15.67 -9.23 6.53
C MET A 1 -17.17 -9.20 6.31
N LYS A 2 -17.98 -8.45 7.10
CA LYS A 2 -19.44 -8.33 6.81
C LYS A 2 -19.81 -7.34 5.70
N ALA A 3 -18.83 -6.60 5.17
CA ALA A 3 -19.00 -5.73 4.01
C ALA A 3 -19.01 -6.52 2.69
N ASP A 4 -18.64 -7.80 2.74
CA ASP A 4 -18.70 -8.71 1.60
C ASP A 4 -20.05 -9.43 1.64
N GLU A 5 -20.85 -9.30 0.57
CA GLU A 5 -22.21 -9.83 0.49
C GLU A 5 -22.27 -11.36 0.56
N ASP A 6 -21.17 -12.05 0.22
CA ASP A 6 -21.09 -13.51 0.26
C ASP A 6 -20.84 -14.05 1.68
N VAL A 7 -20.48 -13.19 2.63
CA VAL A 7 -20.13 -13.59 4.00
C VAL A 7 -21.37 -13.59 4.90
N ARG A 8 -22.03 -14.75 5.00
CA ARG A 8 -23.24 -14.93 5.83
C ARG A 8 -22.95 -15.12 7.33
N MET A 9 -21.96 -15.95 7.68
CA MET A 9 -21.58 -16.20 9.08
C MET A 9 -20.06 -16.20 9.23
N ILE A 10 -19.59 -15.69 10.37
CA ILE A 10 -18.17 -15.61 10.73
C ILE A 10 -18.01 -16.36 12.06
N SER A 11 -17.15 -17.38 12.11
CA SER A 11 -16.85 -18.10 13.36
C SER A 11 -16.22 -17.14 14.38
N ALA A 12 -16.52 -17.33 15.68
CA ALA A 12 -16.02 -16.49 16.76
C ALA A 12 -14.49 -16.44 16.87
N GLU A 13 -13.79 -17.48 16.39
CA GLU A 13 -12.33 -17.54 16.35
C GLU A 13 -11.70 -16.69 15.24
N THR A 14 -12.45 -16.42 14.17
CA THR A 14 -11.94 -15.77 12.96
C THR A 14 -11.48 -14.34 13.23
N PRO A 15 -12.26 -13.48 13.93
CA PRO A 15 -11.81 -12.12 14.27
C PRO A 15 -10.56 -12.11 15.16
N VAL A 16 -10.40 -13.10 16.04
CA VAL A 16 -9.22 -13.21 16.93
C VAL A 16 -7.96 -13.53 16.11
N LEU A 17 -8.07 -14.46 15.17
CA LEU A 17 -6.98 -14.78 14.25
C LEU A 17 -6.64 -13.59 13.34
N PHE A 18 -7.65 -12.93 12.77
CA PHE A 18 -7.41 -11.73 11.96
C PHE A 18 -6.77 -10.60 12.76
N ALA A 19 -7.17 -10.39 14.01
CA ALA A 19 -6.53 -9.38 14.86
C ALA A 19 -5.02 -9.65 14.98
N LYS A 20 -4.62 -10.91 15.22
CA LYS A 20 -3.20 -11.25 15.34
C LYS A 20 -2.46 -11.17 14.00
N ALA A 21 -3.09 -11.62 12.92
CA ALA A 21 -2.53 -11.50 11.58
C ALA A 21 -2.33 -10.03 11.17
N CYS A 22 -3.32 -9.17 11.43
CA CYS A 22 -3.23 -7.73 11.19
C CYS A 22 -2.12 -7.07 12.02
N GLU A 23 -1.94 -7.48 13.29
CA GLU A 23 -0.85 -6.99 14.13
C GLU A 23 0.51 -7.31 13.50
N MET A 24 0.73 -8.57 13.09
CA MET A 24 1.96 -9.01 12.43
C MET A 24 2.15 -8.30 11.08
N PHE A 25 1.08 -8.13 10.31
CA PHE A 25 1.09 -7.45 9.03
C PHE A 25 1.51 -5.97 9.15
N ILE A 26 0.94 -5.23 10.10
CA ILE A 26 1.29 -3.82 10.32
C ILE A 26 2.74 -3.68 10.76
N GLN A 27 3.22 -4.57 11.65
CA GLN A 27 4.61 -4.58 12.09
C GLN A 27 5.58 -4.81 10.93
N GLU A 28 5.33 -5.83 10.11
CA GLU A 28 6.17 -6.17 8.96
C GLU A 28 6.21 -5.04 7.92
N LEU A 29 5.04 -4.47 7.58
CA LEU A 29 4.95 -3.35 6.64
C LEU A 29 5.73 -2.14 7.16
N THR A 30 5.62 -1.85 8.46
CA THR A 30 6.32 -0.71 9.08
C THR A 30 7.82 -0.91 9.06
N LEU A 31 8.32 -2.10 9.41
CA LEU A 31 9.75 -2.42 9.40
C LEU A 31 10.34 -2.28 7.99
N ARG A 32 9.66 -2.83 6.98
CA ARG A 32 10.11 -2.71 5.58
C ARG A 32 10.10 -1.26 5.08
N SER A 33 9.06 -0.51 5.42
CA SER A 33 8.98 0.91 5.09
C SER A 33 10.07 1.72 5.80
N TRP A 34 10.42 1.34 7.03
CA TRP A 34 11.45 2.04 7.80
C TRP A 34 12.83 1.93 7.15
N ILE A 35 13.18 0.77 6.56
CA ILE A 35 14.43 0.58 5.82
C ILE A 35 14.59 1.66 4.74
N HIS A 36 13.51 1.98 3.99
CA HIS A 36 13.54 3.03 2.98
C HIS A 36 13.63 4.44 3.58
N SER A 37 13.02 4.68 4.74
CA SER A 37 13.21 5.95 5.45
C SER A 37 14.67 6.12 5.90
N GLU A 38 15.31 5.06 6.38
CA GLU A 38 16.73 5.06 6.79
C GLU A 38 17.69 5.25 5.60
N GLU A 39 17.42 4.60 4.46
CA GLU A 39 18.16 4.81 3.21
C GLU A 39 18.13 6.30 2.79
N ASN A 40 17.01 6.98 3.03
CA ASN A 40 16.84 8.41 2.78
C ASN A 40 17.37 9.32 3.91
N LYS A 41 18.01 8.74 4.95
CA LYS A 41 18.48 9.45 6.17
C LYS A 41 17.37 10.22 6.89
N ARG A 42 16.11 9.81 6.73
CA ARG A 42 14.95 10.41 7.36
C ARG A 42 14.54 9.60 8.57
N ARG A 43 14.17 10.30 9.65
CA ARG A 43 13.63 9.70 10.89
C ARG A 43 12.10 9.72 10.94
N THR A 44 11.46 10.21 9.87
CA THR A 44 10.01 10.32 9.76
C THR A 44 9.57 9.45 8.59
N LEU A 45 8.77 8.43 8.90
CA LEU A 45 8.17 7.54 7.91
C LEU A 45 7.21 8.34 7.03
N GLN A 46 7.41 8.32 5.73
CA GLN A 46 6.52 8.97 4.77
C GLN A 46 5.73 7.93 3.98
N LYS A 47 4.61 8.36 3.38
CA LYS A 47 3.81 7.52 2.48
C LYS A 47 4.71 6.90 1.41
N ASN A 48 5.62 7.70 0.87
CA ASN A 48 6.65 7.39 -0.12
C ASN A 48 7.45 6.11 0.21
N ASP A 49 7.84 5.97 1.47
CA ASP A 49 8.61 4.82 1.96
C ASP A 49 7.75 3.55 1.98
N ILE A 50 6.45 3.72 2.22
CA ILE A 50 5.47 2.63 2.26
C ILE A 50 5.24 2.06 0.86
N ALA A 51 4.97 2.84 -0.20
CA ALA A 51 4.88 2.17 -1.51
C ALA A 51 6.22 1.74 -2.07
N ALA A 52 7.36 2.34 -1.68
CA ALA A 52 8.65 1.75 -2.02
C ALA A 52 8.76 0.32 -1.43
N ALA A 53 8.31 0.12 -0.18
CA ALA A 53 8.27 -1.19 0.46
C ALA A 53 7.25 -2.15 -0.20
N ILE A 54 6.08 -1.64 -0.60
CA ILE A 54 5.05 -2.42 -1.31
C ILE A 54 5.56 -2.89 -2.67
N SER A 55 6.12 -2.00 -3.49
CA SER A 55 6.66 -2.35 -4.82
C SER A 55 7.81 -3.35 -4.78
N ARG A 56 8.53 -3.44 -3.65
CA ARG A 56 9.64 -4.39 -3.47
C ARG A 56 9.22 -5.71 -2.85
N THR A 57 7.99 -5.82 -2.35
CA THR A 57 7.50 -7.01 -1.66
C THR A 57 6.32 -7.59 -2.44
N ASP A 58 6.56 -8.71 -3.13
CA ASP A 58 5.56 -9.49 -3.86
C ASP A 58 4.31 -9.86 -3.02
N THR A 59 4.52 -10.14 -1.73
CA THR A 59 3.45 -10.49 -0.79
C THR A 59 2.46 -9.34 -0.56
N PHE A 60 2.86 -8.10 -0.87
CA PHE A 60 2.04 -6.89 -0.70
C PHE A 60 1.37 -6.42 -2.00
N ASP A 61 1.40 -7.22 -3.07
CA ASP A 61 0.83 -6.87 -4.38
C ASP A 61 -0.67 -6.50 -4.29
N PHE A 62 -1.40 -7.11 -3.36
CA PHE A 62 -2.81 -6.78 -3.09
C PHE A 62 -3.05 -5.31 -2.64
N LEU A 63 -2.00 -4.57 -2.26
CA LEU A 63 -2.05 -3.16 -1.89
C LEU A 63 -1.73 -2.22 -3.05
N VAL A 64 -1.22 -2.73 -4.18
CA VAL A 64 -0.79 -1.90 -5.32
C VAL A 64 -1.97 -1.12 -5.89
N ASP A 65 -3.13 -1.74 -6.03
CA ASP A 65 -4.34 -1.08 -6.56
C ASP A 65 -4.89 -0.01 -5.60
N ILE A 66 -4.82 -0.27 -4.29
CA ILE A 66 -5.23 0.70 -3.25
C ILE A 66 -4.27 1.89 -3.21
N GLY A 67 -2.96 1.62 -3.34
CA GLY A 67 -1.91 2.62 -3.40
C GLY A 67 -2.00 3.48 -4.66
N CYS A 68 -2.23 2.86 -5.83
CA CYS A 68 -2.28 3.52 -7.12
C CYS A 68 -3.34 4.63 -7.16
N TRP A 69 -4.56 4.38 -6.66
CA TRP A 69 -5.61 5.41 -6.63
C TRP A 69 -5.27 6.58 -5.67
N ALA A 70 -4.78 6.25 -4.48
CA ALA A 70 -4.40 7.25 -3.47
C ALA A 70 -3.14 8.06 -3.85
N TRP A 71 -2.28 7.51 -4.70
CA TRP A 71 -0.99 8.12 -5.08
C TRP A 71 -1.08 8.82 -6.44
N ALA A 72 -1.96 8.37 -7.34
CA ALA A 72 -2.27 9.08 -8.58
C ALA A 72 -2.77 10.51 -8.31
N SER A 73 -3.64 10.70 -7.31
CA SER A 73 -4.10 12.03 -6.89
C SER A 73 -2.99 12.92 -6.30
N ALA A 74 -1.91 12.32 -5.78
CA ALA A 74 -0.76 13.04 -5.25
C ALA A 74 0.30 13.40 -6.31
N GLY A 75 0.13 13.00 -7.58
CA GLY A 75 1.09 13.22 -8.66
C GLY A 75 2.23 12.18 -8.76
N TRP A 76 2.04 11.01 -8.13
CA TRP A 76 3.11 10.00 -7.92
C TRP A 76 3.18 8.90 -8.98
N CYS A 77 2.47 9.07 -10.10
CA CYS A 77 2.38 8.08 -11.18
C CYS A 77 3.76 7.64 -11.71
N ALA A 78 4.77 8.52 -11.66
CA ALA A 78 6.12 8.25 -12.14
C ALA A 78 6.99 7.34 -11.24
N VAL A 79 6.61 7.10 -9.97
CA VAL A 79 7.46 6.39 -9.01
C VAL A 79 7.22 4.87 -9.01
N LEU A 80 6.04 4.43 -9.44
CA LEU A 80 5.63 3.02 -9.44
C LEU A 80 5.87 2.29 -10.77
N LEU A 81 6.18 3.02 -11.85
CA LEU A 81 6.47 2.43 -13.17
C LEU A 81 7.71 3.09 -13.79
N PRO A 82 8.91 2.47 -13.69
CA PRO A 82 10.07 2.92 -14.45
C PRO A 82 9.89 2.84 -15.98
N SER A 83 8.82 2.21 -16.48
CA SER A 83 8.59 1.96 -17.91
C SER A 83 7.57 2.88 -18.57
N VAL A 84 6.87 3.76 -17.85
CA VAL A 84 5.96 4.74 -18.48
C VAL A 84 6.73 6.02 -18.76
N GLY A 85 7.16 6.17 -20.01
CA GLY A 85 7.82 7.37 -20.51
C GLY A 85 6.97 8.64 -20.35
N PRO A 86 7.55 9.82 -20.62
CA PRO A 86 6.93 11.12 -20.35
C PRO A 86 5.82 11.40 -21.38
N ALA A 87 4.61 10.91 -21.11
CA ALA A 87 3.42 11.23 -21.89
C ALA A 87 2.19 11.33 -20.97
N ALA A 88 2.23 12.24 -19.99
CA ALA A 88 1.06 12.60 -19.19
C ALA A 88 1.04 14.11 -18.88
N SER A 89 1.02 14.93 -19.92
CA SER A 89 0.66 16.36 -19.83
C SER A 89 -0.85 16.61 -19.99
N GLY A 90 -1.69 15.57 -19.86
CA GLY A 90 -3.11 15.62 -20.25
C GLY A 90 -4.12 15.09 -19.23
N TRP A 91 -3.76 14.91 -17.97
CA TRP A 91 -4.70 14.44 -16.92
C TRP A 91 -5.03 15.58 -15.96
N GLY A 92 -5.41 16.73 -16.53
CA GLY A 92 -6.27 17.67 -15.84
C GLY A 92 -7.72 17.28 -16.15
N ASN A 93 -8.54 17.18 -15.12
CA ASN A 93 -10.01 17.23 -15.16
C ASN A 93 -10.76 16.13 -15.93
N ALA A 94 -10.88 14.95 -15.32
CA ALA A 94 -12.11 14.18 -15.27
C ALA A 94 -12.04 13.21 -14.08
N TRP A 95 -13.11 13.21 -13.27
CA TRP A 95 -13.36 12.47 -12.02
C TRP A 95 -12.85 13.14 -10.74
#